data_AF-A0A117IFK5-F1
#
_entry.id   AF-A0A117IFK5-F1
#
_cell.length_a   1.000
_cell.length_b   1.000
_cell.length_c   1.000
_cell.angle_alpha   90.00
_cell.angle_beta   90.00
_cell.angle_gamma   90.00
#
_symmetry.space_group_name_H-M   'P 1'
#
loop_
_entity.id
_entity.type
_entity.pdbx_description
1 polymer ?
#
loop_
_entity_poly.entity_id
_entity_poly.type
_entity_poly.pdbx_seq_one_letter_code
_entity_poly.pdbx_strand_id
1 'polypeptide(L)'
;MCETISDEARSALLAQADVDLSVGSTGELVLSGRTYRTPTPGRPPRAASERSWRRRAAERVCVLTRGHLRQRDIAAAIGVSQQAVSKMTEKDPLPDTPMTEAARRELLVKLALVPADSGLVETYWYGMDPVVEQVRSATRLGAELTVPILAGGEVAADVLRPWQVPTRGLVYAKELVDLSEFGLVEATAEEATLTVRVPADPTVWTTAAWWRRVRDTQRSDIITVDPVIALQDLSGGADLGDGAPQHLSDWIVHR
;
A
#
# COMPACT_ATOMS: atom_id res chain seq x y z
N MET A 1 9.53 25.52 -23.66
CA MET A 1 10.92 25.96 -23.44
C MET A 1 11.10 25.91 -21.94
N CYS A 2 11.68 24.83 -21.40
CA CYS A 2 11.78 24.63 -19.95
C CYS A 2 13.01 25.39 -19.44
N GLU A 3 12.78 26.44 -18.66
CA GLU A 3 13.86 27.11 -17.94
C GLU A 3 14.28 26.25 -16.74
N THR A 4 15.52 25.79 -16.77
CA THR A 4 16.15 25.08 -15.65
C THR A 4 16.46 26.10 -14.56
N ILE A 5 15.65 26.15 -13.50
CA ILE A 5 15.90 26.99 -12.33
C ILE A 5 17.15 26.46 -11.59
N SER A 6 18.08 27.34 -11.23
CA SER A 6 19.29 26.97 -10.49
C SER A 6 18.96 26.49 -9.07
N ASP A 7 19.79 25.63 -8.48
CA ASP A 7 19.55 25.05 -7.13
C ASP A 7 19.45 26.11 -6.01
N GLU A 8 20.10 27.27 -6.19
CA GLU A 8 19.97 28.43 -5.27
C GLU A 8 18.62 29.14 -5.39
N ALA A 9 18.13 29.36 -6.62
CA ALA A 9 16.80 29.93 -6.84
C ALA A 9 15.69 28.96 -6.40
N ARG A 10 15.91 27.64 -6.54
CA ARG A 10 15.06 26.59 -5.99
C ARG A 10 15.00 26.65 -4.48
N SER A 11 16.15 26.72 -3.79
CA SER A 11 16.19 26.81 -2.32
C SER A 11 15.51 28.07 -1.76
N ALA A 12 15.61 29.20 -2.47
CA ALA A 12 14.95 30.44 -2.07
C ALA A 12 13.42 30.38 -2.25
N LEU A 13 12.93 29.69 -3.28
CA LEU A 13 11.49 29.50 -3.52
C LEU A 13 10.87 28.53 -2.49
N LEU A 14 11.60 27.47 -2.14
CA LEU A 14 11.20 26.46 -1.14
C LEU A 14 11.12 27.02 0.29
N ALA A 15 11.73 28.17 0.56
CA ALA A 15 11.69 28.83 1.86
C ALA A 15 10.45 29.72 2.08
N GLN A 16 9.60 29.90 1.05
CA GLN A 16 8.34 30.64 1.18
C GLN A 16 7.22 29.69 1.58
N ALA A 17 6.56 29.98 2.70
CA ALA A 17 5.52 29.14 3.28
C ALA A 17 4.23 29.03 2.43
N ASP A 18 4.05 29.91 1.45
CA ASP A 18 2.84 30.03 0.63
C ASP A 18 2.95 29.38 -0.77
N VAL A 19 3.99 28.57 -1.03
CA VAL A 19 4.20 27.95 -2.34
C VAL A 19 4.26 26.43 -2.23
N ASP A 20 3.18 25.77 -2.66
CA ASP A 20 3.14 24.33 -2.91
C ASP A 20 3.62 24.06 -4.35
N LEU A 21 4.61 23.17 -4.51
CA LEU A 21 5.29 22.96 -5.79
C LEU A 21 5.57 21.47 -6.01
N SER A 22 4.98 20.93 -7.08
CA SER A 22 5.23 19.58 -7.58
C SER A 22 6.35 19.61 -8.64
N VAL A 23 7.49 18.98 -8.37
CA VAL A 23 8.62 18.92 -9.32
C VAL A 23 8.71 17.53 -9.93
N GLY A 24 8.00 17.35 -11.05
CA GLY A 24 7.76 16.06 -11.71
C GLY A 24 8.99 15.27 -12.19
N SER A 25 10.21 15.81 -12.16
CA SER A 25 11.42 15.09 -12.60
C SER A 25 12.28 14.51 -11.48
N THR A 26 12.05 14.88 -10.21
CA THR A 26 12.94 14.51 -9.09
C THR A 26 12.28 13.58 -8.06
N GLY A 27 10.98 13.30 -8.19
CA GLY A 27 10.23 12.51 -7.20
C GLY A 27 10.11 13.22 -5.83
N GLU A 28 10.21 14.54 -5.83
CA GLU A 28 10.07 15.40 -4.66
C GLU A 28 8.72 16.12 -4.73
N LEU A 29 8.03 16.17 -3.59
CA LEU A 29 6.82 16.95 -3.37
C LEU A 29 7.09 17.93 -2.24
N VAL A 30 6.74 19.20 -2.43
CA VAL A 30 6.93 20.22 -1.40
C VAL A 30 5.55 20.73 -0.99
N LEU A 31 5.20 20.50 0.27
CA LEU A 31 3.93 20.94 0.87
C LEU A 31 4.27 21.86 2.05
N SER A 32 3.73 23.08 2.07
CA SER A 32 3.95 24.07 3.14
C SER A 32 5.43 24.25 3.52
N GLY A 33 6.33 24.26 2.53
CA GLY A 33 7.79 24.37 2.73
C GLY A 33 8.48 23.08 3.25
N ARG A 34 7.77 21.98 3.45
CA ARG A 34 8.33 20.66 3.78
C ARG A 34 8.56 19.85 2.51
N THR A 35 9.81 19.44 2.29
CA THR A 35 10.16 18.59 1.15
C THR A 35 9.99 17.11 1.51
N TYR A 36 9.02 16.47 0.88
CA TYR A 36 8.84 15.03 0.82
C TYR A 36 9.60 14.49 -0.37
N ARG A 37 10.32 13.38 -0.19
CA ARG A 37 10.98 12.68 -1.30
C ARG A 37 10.47 11.27 -1.35
N THR A 38 10.00 10.82 -2.51
CA THR A 38 9.76 9.39 -2.73
C THR A 38 11.02 8.60 -2.38
N PRO A 39 10.90 7.39 -1.81
CA PRO A 39 12.03 6.50 -1.69
C PRO A 39 12.68 6.36 -3.07
N THR A 40 13.92 6.81 -3.23
CA THR A 40 14.56 6.91 -4.55
C THR A 40 14.53 5.53 -5.23
N PRO A 41 13.98 5.38 -6.45
CA PRO A 41 13.92 4.09 -7.16
C PRO A 41 15.29 3.43 -7.37
N GLY A 42 16.38 4.19 -7.19
CA GLY A 42 17.76 3.78 -7.41
C GLY A 42 18.60 3.54 -6.15
N ARG A 43 18.12 3.78 -4.92
CA ARG A 43 18.82 3.22 -3.74
C ARG A 43 18.28 1.81 -3.58
N PRO A 44 19.01 0.76 -4.01
CA PRO A 44 18.52 -0.59 -3.86
C PRO A 44 18.19 -0.77 -2.37
N PRO A 45 16.98 -1.26 -2.03
CA PRO A 45 16.72 -1.74 -0.69
C PRO A 45 17.88 -2.66 -0.32
N ARG A 46 18.33 -2.62 0.94
CA ARG A 46 19.36 -3.56 1.37
C ARG A 46 18.90 -4.95 0.95
N ALA A 47 19.75 -5.73 0.27
CA ALA A 47 19.34 -7.01 -0.33
C ALA A 47 18.61 -7.96 0.65
N ALA A 48 18.87 -7.81 1.95
CA ALA A 48 18.14 -8.46 3.03
C ALA A 48 16.65 -8.06 3.11
N SER A 49 16.34 -6.77 2.97
CA SER A 49 14.98 -6.22 2.94
C SER A 49 14.21 -6.73 1.73
N GLU A 50 14.79 -6.72 0.53
CA GLU A 50 14.12 -7.26 -0.67
C GLU A 50 13.78 -8.75 -0.53
N ARG A 51 14.71 -9.53 0.04
CA ARG A 51 14.49 -10.96 0.26
C ARG A 51 13.34 -11.17 1.25
N SER A 52 13.31 -10.40 2.33
CA SER A 52 12.22 -10.42 3.31
C SER A 52 10.88 -10.03 2.68
N TRP A 53 10.83 -8.98 1.87
CA TRP A 53 9.62 -8.56 1.16
C TRP A 53 9.09 -9.64 0.22
N ARG A 54 9.96 -10.20 -0.63
CA ARG A 54 9.58 -11.28 -1.57
C ARG A 54 9.07 -12.51 -0.82
N ARG A 55 9.71 -12.87 0.29
CA ARG A 55 9.29 -13.98 1.16
C ARG A 55 7.90 -13.73 1.75
N ARG A 56 7.71 -12.57 2.38
CA ARG A 56 6.41 -12.18 2.94
C ARG A 56 5.32 -12.13 1.87
N ALA A 57 5.60 -11.58 0.69
CA ALA A 57 4.66 -11.56 -0.42
C ALA A 57 4.25 -12.97 -0.88
N ALA A 58 5.19 -13.91 -0.92
CA ALA A 58 4.89 -15.30 -1.24
C ALA A 58 4.02 -15.96 -0.16
N GLU A 59 4.28 -15.67 1.12
CA GLU A 59 3.45 -16.13 2.24
C GLU A 59 2.04 -15.54 2.18
N ARG A 60 1.88 -14.24 1.87
CA ARG A 60 0.57 -13.61 1.63
C ARG A 60 -0.20 -14.34 0.51
N VAL A 61 0.47 -14.66 -0.59
CA VAL A 61 -0.11 -15.42 -1.71
C VAL A 61 -0.55 -16.83 -1.27
N CYS A 62 0.27 -17.55 -0.49
CA CYS A 62 -0.07 -18.86 0.05
C CYS A 62 -1.27 -18.81 1.02
N VAL A 63 -1.37 -17.76 1.84
CA VAL A 63 -2.52 -17.54 2.72
C VAL A 63 -3.81 -17.29 1.92
N LEU A 64 -3.72 -16.54 0.83
CA LEU A 64 -4.88 -16.06 0.07
C LEU A 64 -5.39 -17.03 -1.00
N THR A 65 -4.58 -18.00 -1.42
CA THR A 65 -4.99 -18.97 -2.44
C THR A 65 -5.98 -19.99 -1.90
N ARG A 66 -6.90 -20.42 -2.77
CA ARG A 66 -7.84 -21.52 -2.53
C ARG A 66 -7.40 -22.84 -3.16
N GLY A 67 -6.42 -22.77 -4.06
CA GLY A 67 -5.93 -23.91 -4.82
C GLY A 67 -4.45 -24.14 -4.62
N HIS A 68 -3.99 -25.31 -5.07
CA HIS A 68 -2.57 -25.66 -5.10
C HIS A 68 -1.82 -24.72 -6.04
N LEU A 69 -0.77 -24.08 -5.54
CA LEU A 69 0.12 -23.24 -6.31
C LEU A 69 1.44 -23.97 -6.59
N ARG A 70 1.90 -23.88 -7.82
CA ARG A 70 3.27 -24.26 -8.20
C ARG A 70 4.20 -23.07 -7.97
N GLN A 71 5.50 -23.32 -7.88
CA GLN A 71 6.51 -22.26 -7.77
C GLN A 71 6.39 -21.18 -8.86
N ARG A 72 6.05 -21.58 -10.09
CA ARG A 72 5.83 -20.64 -11.21
C ARG A 72 4.64 -19.71 -10.98
N ASP A 73 3.60 -20.19 -10.29
CA ASP A 73 2.38 -19.42 -10.03
C ASP A 73 2.68 -18.38 -8.93
N ILE A 74 3.43 -18.78 -7.89
CA ILE A 74 3.93 -17.88 -6.85
C ILE A 74 4.88 -16.82 -7.44
N ALA A 75 5.81 -17.24 -8.30
CA ALA A 75 6.75 -16.34 -8.96
C ALA A 75 6.03 -15.26 -9.79
N ALA A 76 5.02 -15.67 -10.56
CA ALA A 76 4.18 -14.76 -11.33
C ALA A 76 3.33 -13.83 -10.44
N ALA A 77 2.88 -14.31 -9.27
CA ALA A 77 2.09 -13.51 -8.33
C ALA A 77 2.91 -12.38 -7.69
N ILE A 78 4.16 -12.65 -7.31
CA ILE A 78 5.01 -11.67 -6.60
C ILE A 78 5.95 -10.88 -7.52
N GLY A 79 6.00 -11.22 -8.82
CA GLY A 79 6.78 -10.49 -9.83
C GLY A 79 8.27 -10.84 -9.85
N VAL A 80 8.62 -12.12 -9.64
CA VAL A 80 10.00 -12.61 -9.69
C VAL A 80 10.13 -13.84 -10.59
N SER A 81 11.36 -14.33 -10.80
CA SER A 81 11.57 -15.57 -11.56
C SER A 81 11.28 -16.81 -10.69
N GLN A 82 10.93 -17.93 -11.34
CA GLN A 82 10.78 -19.22 -10.64
C GLN A 82 12.07 -19.63 -9.91
N GLN A 83 13.24 -19.34 -10.49
CA GLN A 83 14.53 -19.62 -9.85
C GLN A 83 14.73 -18.84 -8.55
N ALA A 84 14.24 -17.59 -8.49
CA ALA A 84 14.27 -16.78 -7.27
C ALA A 84 13.39 -17.41 -6.17
N VAL A 85 12.21 -17.92 -6.52
CA VAL A 85 11.36 -18.67 -5.59
C VAL A 85 12.07 -19.94 -5.11
N SER A 86 12.64 -20.74 -6.02
CA SER A 86 13.36 -21.97 -5.65
C SER A 86 14.50 -21.71 -4.66
N LYS A 87 15.29 -20.64 -4.88
CA LYS A 87 16.38 -20.25 -3.97
C LYS A 87 15.85 -19.74 -2.63
N MET A 88 14.74 -19.01 -2.63
CA MET A 88 14.10 -18.50 -1.43
C MET A 88 13.58 -19.63 -0.54
N THR A 89 13.08 -20.72 -1.13
CA THR A 89 12.49 -21.87 -0.42
C THR A 89 13.47 -22.99 -0.09
N GLU A 90 14.76 -22.85 -0.44
CA GLU A 90 15.75 -23.93 -0.31
C GLU A 90 15.99 -24.35 1.15
N LYS A 91 16.06 -23.37 2.06
CA LYS A 91 16.33 -23.60 3.49
C LYS A 91 15.09 -23.60 4.37
N ASP A 92 14.04 -22.95 3.89
CA ASP A 92 12.85 -22.65 4.67
C ASP A 92 11.67 -22.65 3.68
N PRO A 93 10.98 -23.79 3.56
CA PRO A 93 9.90 -23.98 2.60
C PRO A 93 8.75 -22.99 2.82
N LEU A 94 8.08 -22.63 1.73
CA LEU A 94 6.78 -21.97 1.84
C LEU A 94 5.73 -22.96 2.35
N PRO A 95 4.65 -22.47 2.99
CA PRO A 95 3.54 -23.31 3.39
C PRO A 95 2.93 -24.04 2.19
N ASP A 96 2.48 -25.27 2.42
CA ASP A 96 1.70 -26.01 1.44
C ASP A 96 0.40 -25.28 1.11
N THR A 97 -0.05 -25.40 -0.14
CA THR A 97 -1.28 -24.77 -0.62
C THR A 97 -2.20 -25.84 -1.22
N PRO A 98 -3.52 -25.80 -0.95
CA PRO A 98 -4.20 -24.88 -0.04
C PRO A 98 -3.88 -25.19 1.43
N MET A 99 -3.81 -24.14 2.25
CA MET A 99 -3.58 -24.26 3.69
C MET A 99 -4.86 -24.72 4.41
N THR A 100 -4.70 -25.47 5.51
CA THR A 100 -5.79 -25.68 6.48
C THR A 100 -6.13 -24.38 7.20
N GLU A 101 -7.35 -24.26 7.75
CA GLU A 101 -7.76 -23.07 8.52
C GLU A 101 -6.81 -22.78 9.69
N ALA A 102 -6.37 -23.82 10.41
CA ALA A 102 -5.44 -23.69 11.53
C ALA A 102 -4.07 -23.15 11.10
N ALA A 103 -3.47 -23.73 10.05
CA ALA A 103 -2.19 -23.25 9.52
C ALA A 103 -2.31 -21.82 8.96
N ARG A 104 -3.43 -21.52 8.30
CA ARG A 104 -3.71 -20.20 7.75
C ARG A 104 -3.82 -19.15 8.85
N ARG A 105 -4.54 -19.46 9.93
CA ARG A 105 -4.67 -18.59 11.12
C ARG A 105 -3.31 -18.32 11.76
N GLU A 106 -2.49 -19.35 11.96
CA GLU A 106 -1.16 -19.21 12.55
C GLU A 106 -0.25 -18.29 11.72
N LEU A 107 -0.21 -18.48 10.41
CA LEU A 107 0.60 -17.65 9.52
C LEU A 107 0.08 -16.23 9.41
N LEU A 108 -1.25 -16.04 9.39
CA LEU A 108 -1.87 -14.73 9.32
C LEU A 108 -1.55 -13.89 10.57
N VAL A 109 -1.55 -14.49 11.76
CA VAL A 109 -1.09 -13.82 12.99
C VAL A 109 0.35 -13.34 12.86
N LYS A 110 1.25 -14.20 12.36
CA LYS A 110 2.66 -13.84 12.13
C LYS A 110 2.81 -12.68 11.14
N LEU A 111 2.03 -12.70 10.05
CA LEU A 111 2.07 -11.66 9.03
C LEU A 111 1.49 -10.33 9.52
N ALA A 112 0.40 -10.36 10.30
CA ALA A 112 -0.26 -9.16 10.83
C ALA A 112 0.62 -8.36 11.81
N LEU A 113 1.52 -9.04 12.53
CA LEU A 113 2.46 -8.40 13.47
C LEU A 113 3.57 -7.58 12.78
N VAL A 114 3.74 -7.71 11.47
CA VAL A 114 4.77 -6.99 10.72
C VAL A 114 4.11 -5.90 9.89
N PRO A 115 4.55 -4.63 10.00
CA PRO A 115 4.05 -3.56 9.14
C PRO A 115 4.11 -3.94 7.66
N ALA A 116 3.08 -3.52 6.92
CA ALA A 116 2.99 -3.72 5.48
C ALA A 116 4.24 -3.17 4.76
N ASP A 117 4.80 -2.07 5.26
CA ASP A 117 6.05 -1.49 4.79
C ASP A 117 6.85 -0.85 5.94
N SER A 118 8.18 -0.88 5.85
CA SER A 118 9.12 -0.33 6.83
C SER A 118 10.00 0.80 6.26
N GLY A 119 9.80 1.22 5.01
CA GLY A 119 10.58 2.27 4.33
C GLY A 119 9.74 3.30 3.59
N LEU A 120 8.50 3.48 4.04
CA LEU A 120 7.48 4.28 3.38
C LEU A 120 7.66 5.78 3.59
N VAL A 121 7.10 6.57 2.68
CA VAL A 121 6.95 8.02 2.81
C VAL A 121 5.46 8.33 2.82
N GLU A 122 5.06 9.18 3.77
CA GLU A 122 3.67 9.55 3.98
C GLU A 122 3.46 11.05 3.89
N THR A 123 2.33 11.41 3.30
CA THR A 123 1.74 12.74 3.38
C THR A 123 0.34 12.61 3.94
N TYR A 124 -0.07 13.61 4.73
CA TYR A 124 -1.25 13.58 5.57
C TYR A 124 -2.20 14.67 5.12
N TRP A 125 -3.46 14.29 4.90
CA TRP A 125 -4.45 15.15 4.28
C TRP A 125 -5.75 15.12 5.08
N TYR A 126 -6.38 16.27 5.16
CA TYR A 126 -7.69 16.44 5.79
C TYR A 126 -8.70 16.90 4.76
N GLY A 127 -9.88 16.28 4.78
CA GLY A 127 -11.01 16.65 3.95
C GLY A 127 -12.32 16.47 4.72
N MET A 128 -13.37 17.17 4.28
CA MET A 128 -14.70 17.13 4.92
C MET A 128 -15.63 16.07 4.31
N ASP A 129 -15.32 15.58 3.11
CA ASP A 129 -16.10 14.55 2.44
C ASP A 129 -16.02 13.21 3.18
N PRO A 130 -16.98 12.29 3.02
CA PRO A 130 -16.86 10.93 3.54
C PRO A 130 -15.54 10.28 3.11
N VAL A 131 -14.89 9.56 4.01
CA VAL A 131 -13.55 8.96 3.81
C VAL A 131 -13.46 8.10 2.55
N VAL A 132 -14.52 7.33 2.26
CA VAL A 132 -14.60 6.51 1.04
C VAL A 132 -14.58 7.38 -0.23
N GLU A 133 -15.25 8.54 -0.20
CA GLU A 133 -15.25 9.50 -1.31
C GLU A 133 -13.91 10.25 -1.43
N GLN A 134 -13.22 10.52 -0.33
CA GLN A 134 -11.84 11.03 -0.37
C GLN A 134 -10.90 10.04 -1.07
N VAL A 135 -10.98 8.74 -0.73
CA VAL A 135 -10.19 7.68 -1.40
C VAL A 135 -10.55 7.55 -2.88
N ARG A 136 -11.83 7.66 -3.23
CA ARG A 136 -12.30 7.66 -4.62
C ARG A 136 -11.74 8.85 -5.40
N SER A 137 -11.78 10.05 -4.82
CA SER A 137 -11.24 11.27 -5.42
C SER A 137 -9.73 11.16 -5.63
N ALA A 138 -8.98 10.68 -4.63
CA ALA A 138 -7.56 10.39 -4.77
C ALA A 138 -7.29 9.38 -5.90
N THR A 139 -8.07 8.29 -5.97
CA THR A 139 -7.93 7.28 -7.03
C THR A 139 -8.18 7.86 -8.43
N ARG A 140 -9.18 8.74 -8.57
CA ARG A 140 -9.48 9.45 -9.83
C ARG A 140 -8.33 10.37 -10.22
N LEU A 141 -7.81 11.17 -9.28
CA LEU A 141 -6.66 12.03 -9.53
C LEU A 141 -5.44 11.20 -9.95
N GLY A 142 -5.16 10.08 -9.28
CA GLY A 142 -4.10 9.16 -9.70
C GLY A 142 -4.29 8.68 -11.14
N ALA A 143 -5.51 8.37 -11.55
CA ALA A 143 -5.78 8.00 -12.95
C ALA A 143 -5.52 9.16 -13.92
N GLU A 144 -5.90 10.39 -13.58
CA GLU A 144 -5.64 11.61 -14.38
C GLU A 144 -4.13 11.88 -14.50
N LEU A 145 -3.37 11.69 -13.42
CA LEU A 145 -1.92 11.85 -13.37
C LEU A 145 -1.14 10.62 -13.85
N THR A 146 -1.82 9.54 -14.24
CA THR A 146 -1.19 8.24 -14.58
C THR A 146 -0.34 7.66 -13.43
N VAL A 147 -0.67 7.98 -12.18
CA VAL A 147 -0.09 7.43 -10.96
C VAL A 147 -1.03 6.35 -10.40
N PRO A 148 -0.66 5.06 -10.47
CA PRO A 148 -1.46 4.00 -9.87
C PRO A 148 -1.69 4.23 -8.38
N ILE A 149 -2.94 4.06 -7.95
CA ILE A 149 -3.37 4.15 -6.56
C ILE A 149 -4.11 2.87 -6.15
N LEU A 150 -3.86 2.40 -4.93
CA LEU A 150 -4.58 1.31 -4.27
C LEU A 150 -5.13 1.80 -2.93
N ALA A 151 -6.38 1.48 -2.62
CA ALA A 151 -6.91 1.65 -1.27
C ALA A 151 -6.27 0.63 -0.31
N GLY A 152 -5.86 1.10 0.87
CA GLY A 152 -5.40 0.33 2.02
C GLY A 152 -6.31 0.54 3.24
N GLY A 153 -5.88 0.04 4.39
CA GLY A 153 -6.52 0.32 5.69
C GLY A 153 -8.03 0.02 5.74
N GLU A 154 -8.78 0.88 6.44
CA GLU A 154 -10.22 0.71 6.68
C GLU A 154 -11.04 0.67 5.40
N VAL A 155 -10.74 1.52 4.42
CA VAL A 155 -11.46 1.52 3.13
C VAL A 155 -11.21 0.24 2.35
N ALA A 156 -9.98 -0.28 2.35
CA ALA A 156 -9.71 -1.58 1.73
C ALA A 156 -10.45 -2.72 2.45
N ALA A 157 -10.45 -2.71 3.78
CA ALA A 157 -11.14 -3.71 4.58
C ALA A 157 -12.66 -3.68 4.31
N ASP A 158 -13.28 -2.50 4.27
CA ASP A 158 -14.70 -2.33 3.97
C ASP A 158 -15.04 -2.82 2.55
N VAL A 159 -14.24 -2.47 1.54
CA VAL A 159 -14.44 -2.96 0.15
C VAL A 159 -14.27 -4.48 0.04
N LEU A 160 -13.35 -5.08 0.80
CA LEU A 160 -13.10 -6.51 0.79
C LEU A 160 -14.19 -7.29 1.55
N ARG A 161 -14.57 -6.77 2.71
CA ARG A 161 -15.55 -7.37 3.61
C ARG A 161 -16.20 -6.27 4.46
N PRO A 162 -17.35 -5.72 4.01
CA PRO A 162 -18.03 -4.65 4.71
C PRO A 162 -18.35 -5.03 6.16
N TRP A 163 -18.01 -4.14 7.09
CA TRP A 163 -18.22 -4.34 8.53
C TRP A 163 -18.52 -3.03 9.25
N GLN A 164 -17.71 -2.00 8.99
CA GLN A 164 -17.82 -0.70 9.63
C GLN A 164 -17.64 0.43 8.63
N VAL A 165 -18.19 1.59 8.98
CA VAL A 165 -17.98 2.82 8.21
C VAL A 165 -16.54 3.29 8.42
N PRO A 166 -15.72 3.41 7.36
CA PRO A 166 -14.35 3.91 7.49
C PRO A 166 -14.30 5.34 8.02
N THR A 167 -13.44 5.56 9.01
CA THR A 167 -13.12 6.84 9.64
C THR A 167 -11.78 7.41 9.18
N ARG A 168 -10.88 6.56 8.67
CA ARG A 168 -9.59 6.95 8.11
C ARG A 168 -9.33 6.30 6.76
N GLY A 169 -8.92 7.12 5.81
CA GLY A 169 -8.50 6.71 4.48
C GLY A 169 -7.02 6.43 4.45
N LEU A 170 -6.63 5.34 3.78
CA LEU A 170 -5.24 5.07 3.43
C LEU A 170 -5.19 4.72 1.95
N VAL A 171 -4.31 5.40 1.21
CA VAL A 171 -4.02 5.06 -0.17
C VAL A 171 -2.54 4.81 -0.36
N TYR A 172 -2.22 3.74 -1.07
CA TYR A 172 -0.90 3.48 -1.61
C TYR A 172 -0.80 4.14 -2.97
N ALA A 173 0.19 5.02 -3.16
CA ALA A 173 0.48 5.65 -4.43
C ALA A 173 1.86 5.22 -4.94
N LYS A 174 2.01 5.08 -6.25
CA LYS A 174 3.32 4.76 -6.86
C LYS A 174 4.35 5.88 -6.65
N GLU A 175 3.86 7.11 -6.56
CA GLU A 175 4.62 8.34 -6.44
C GLU A 175 3.88 9.29 -5.49
N LEU A 176 4.55 10.34 -5.01
CA LEU A 176 3.91 11.36 -4.19
C LEU A 176 2.89 12.13 -5.04
N VAL A 177 1.72 12.41 -4.46
CA VAL A 177 0.63 13.11 -5.13
C VAL A 177 0.19 14.27 -4.25
N ASP A 178 0.07 15.45 -4.84
CA ASP A 178 -0.54 16.62 -4.23
C ASP A 178 -2.07 16.51 -4.33
N LEU A 179 -2.77 16.55 -3.21
CA LEU A 179 -4.23 16.46 -3.14
C LEU A 179 -4.92 17.81 -2.95
N SER A 180 -4.17 18.93 -2.93
CA SER A 180 -4.72 20.28 -2.72
C SER A 180 -5.77 20.66 -3.75
N GLU A 181 -5.57 20.27 -5.02
CA GLU A 181 -6.52 20.51 -6.12
C GLU A 181 -7.87 19.80 -5.95
N PHE A 182 -7.96 18.83 -5.01
CA PHE A 182 -9.17 18.06 -4.74
C PHE A 182 -9.87 18.46 -3.42
N GLY A 183 -9.57 19.66 -2.90
CA GLY A 183 -10.23 20.20 -1.71
C GLY A 183 -9.77 19.53 -0.40
N LEU A 184 -8.67 18.79 -0.44
CA LEU A 184 -7.97 18.36 0.76
C LEU A 184 -6.91 19.39 1.14
N VAL A 185 -6.67 19.53 2.43
CA VAL A 185 -5.61 20.39 2.98
C VAL A 185 -4.55 19.53 3.65
N GLU A 186 -3.30 19.96 3.59
CA GLU A 186 -2.23 19.31 4.34
C GLU A 186 -2.57 19.34 5.84
N ALA A 187 -2.34 18.22 6.51
CA ALA A 187 -2.66 18.04 7.92
C ALA A 187 -1.53 17.34 8.67
N THR A 188 -1.67 17.28 10.00
CA THR A 188 -0.84 16.39 10.82
C THR A 188 -1.31 14.94 10.74
N ALA A 189 -0.49 13.99 11.18
CA ALA A 189 -0.86 12.58 11.19
C ALA A 189 -2.06 12.29 12.11
N GLU A 190 -2.20 13.09 13.17
CA GLU A 190 -3.27 13.00 14.15
C GLU A 190 -4.61 13.47 13.58
N GLU A 191 -4.59 14.55 12.80
CA GLU A 191 -5.78 15.21 12.23
C GLU A 191 -6.23 14.59 10.92
N ALA A 192 -5.33 13.96 10.16
CA ALA A 192 -5.61 13.48 8.81
C ALA A 192 -6.80 12.51 8.73
N THR A 193 -7.67 12.77 7.76
CA THR A 193 -8.73 11.85 7.32
C THR A 193 -8.26 10.95 6.18
N LEU A 194 -7.20 11.34 5.46
CA LEU A 194 -6.61 10.57 4.38
C LEU A 194 -5.07 10.59 4.47
N THR A 195 -4.47 9.41 4.46
CA THR A 195 -3.02 9.25 4.35
C THR A 195 -2.66 8.74 2.95
N VAL A 196 -1.73 9.42 2.28
CA VAL A 196 -1.10 8.94 1.05
C VAL A 196 0.25 8.36 1.39
N ARG A 197 0.46 7.09 1.04
CA ARG A 197 1.65 6.30 1.35
C ARG A 197 2.34 5.86 0.07
N VAL A 198 3.63 6.16 -0.08
CA VAL A 198 4.47 5.59 -1.15
C VAL A 198 5.26 4.43 -0.56
N PRO A 199 4.97 3.18 -0.96
CA PRO A 199 5.66 2.02 -0.41
C PRO A 199 7.07 1.85 -1.01
N ALA A 200 8.03 1.50 -0.17
CA ALA A 200 9.32 0.95 -0.58
C ALA A 200 9.22 -0.54 -0.98
N ASP A 201 8.26 -1.30 -0.43
CA ASP A 201 8.02 -2.69 -0.84
C ASP A 201 7.24 -2.74 -2.17
N PRO A 202 7.88 -3.11 -3.31
CA PRO A 202 7.20 -3.15 -4.60
C PRO A 202 6.17 -4.29 -4.68
N THR A 203 6.21 -5.25 -3.76
CA THR A 203 5.32 -6.41 -3.78
C THR A 203 3.88 -6.06 -3.45
N VAL A 204 3.63 -4.90 -2.80
CA VAL A 204 2.27 -4.36 -2.59
C VAL A 204 1.49 -4.30 -3.91
N TRP A 205 2.15 -3.85 -4.98
CA TRP A 205 1.54 -3.72 -6.31
C TRP A 205 1.33 -5.06 -7.00
N THR A 206 2.32 -5.96 -6.92
CA THR A 206 2.25 -7.26 -7.62
C THR A 206 1.23 -8.18 -6.97
N THR A 207 1.17 -8.23 -5.63
CA THR A 207 0.18 -9.04 -4.92
C THR A 207 -1.24 -8.47 -5.05
N ALA A 208 -1.42 -7.14 -5.08
CA ALA A 208 -2.71 -6.53 -5.39
C ALA A 208 -3.20 -6.87 -6.81
N ALA A 209 -2.31 -6.79 -7.81
CA ALA A 209 -2.64 -7.15 -9.19
C ALA A 209 -2.96 -8.64 -9.35
N TRP A 210 -2.23 -9.51 -8.64
CA TRP A 210 -2.54 -10.94 -8.57
C TRP A 210 -3.90 -11.17 -7.91
N TRP A 211 -4.15 -10.59 -6.73
CA TRP A 211 -5.39 -10.73 -5.98
C TRP A 211 -6.60 -10.36 -6.81
N ARG A 212 -6.53 -9.23 -7.52
CA ARG A 212 -7.59 -8.76 -8.42
C ARG A 212 -7.92 -9.75 -9.54
N ARG A 213 -6.94 -10.52 -10.01
CA ARG A 213 -7.16 -11.55 -11.05
C ARG A 213 -7.80 -12.82 -10.52
N VAL A 214 -7.55 -13.18 -9.26
CA VAL A 214 -7.98 -14.45 -8.66
C VAL A 214 -9.22 -14.33 -7.77
N ARG A 215 -9.69 -13.11 -7.48
CA ARG A 215 -10.95 -12.90 -6.75
C ARG A 215 -12.15 -13.05 -7.69
N ASP A 216 -13.14 -13.83 -7.26
CA ASP A 216 -14.40 -14.10 -7.99
C ASP A 216 -15.46 -13.00 -7.84
N THR A 217 -15.17 -11.91 -7.12
CA THR A 217 -16.17 -10.91 -6.74
C THR A 217 -16.35 -9.83 -7.80
N GLN A 218 -17.55 -9.22 -7.80
CA GLN A 218 -17.88 -8.06 -8.64
C GLN A 218 -16.79 -6.99 -8.56
N ARG A 219 -16.48 -6.37 -9.70
CA ARG A 219 -15.51 -5.29 -9.77
C ARG A 219 -16.04 -4.10 -8.97
N SER A 220 -15.42 -3.84 -7.82
CA SER A 220 -15.52 -2.52 -7.21
C SER A 220 -14.74 -1.52 -8.07
N ASP A 221 -15.23 -0.31 -8.10
CA ASP A 221 -14.57 0.88 -8.60
C ASP A 221 -13.31 1.27 -7.79
N ILE A 222 -13.24 0.86 -6.53
CA ILE A 222 -12.06 1.03 -5.68
C ILE A 222 -11.17 -0.21 -5.80
N ILE A 223 -9.96 0.00 -6.31
CA ILE A 223 -8.93 -1.04 -6.38
C ILE A 223 -8.19 -1.06 -5.04
N THR A 224 -8.17 -2.22 -4.38
CA THR A 224 -7.54 -2.38 -3.06
C THR A 224 -6.19 -3.07 -3.16
N VAL A 225 -5.40 -2.94 -2.09
CA VAL A 225 -4.31 -3.86 -1.75
C VAL A 225 -4.83 -5.30 -1.56
N ASP A 226 -3.90 -6.26 -1.41
CA ASP A 226 -4.29 -7.62 -1.02
C ASP A 226 -4.83 -7.65 0.43
N PRO A 227 -5.70 -8.62 0.79
CA PRO A 227 -6.32 -8.62 2.10
C PRO A 227 -5.38 -8.72 3.30
N VAL A 228 -4.20 -9.31 3.14
CA VAL A 228 -3.24 -9.41 4.24
C VAL A 228 -2.57 -8.05 4.48
N ILE A 229 -2.31 -7.27 3.44
CA ILE A 229 -1.86 -5.88 3.59
C ILE A 229 -2.95 -5.03 4.27
N ALA A 230 -4.22 -5.15 3.85
CA ALA A 230 -5.31 -4.44 4.52
C ALA A 230 -5.39 -4.80 6.02
N LEU A 231 -5.19 -6.08 6.37
CA LEU A 231 -5.12 -6.52 7.76
C LEU A 231 -3.91 -5.92 8.51
N GLN A 232 -2.74 -5.86 7.87
CA GLN A 232 -1.54 -5.24 8.44
C GLN A 232 -1.75 -3.75 8.70
N ASP A 233 -2.42 -3.05 7.77
CA ASP A 233 -2.76 -1.64 7.94
C ASP A 233 -3.70 -1.42 9.13
N LEU A 234 -4.74 -2.24 9.27
CA LEU A 234 -5.64 -2.18 10.42
C LEU A 234 -4.93 -2.50 11.74
N SER A 235 -4.01 -3.46 11.72
CA SER A 235 -3.26 -3.89 12.92
C SER A 235 -2.17 -2.91 13.34
N GLY A 236 -1.65 -2.11 12.40
CA GLY A 236 -0.70 -1.03 12.65
C GLY A 236 -1.35 0.33 12.95
N GLY A 237 -2.65 0.47 12.71
CA GLY A 237 -3.43 1.67 13.01
C GLY A 237 -3.74 1.83 14.49
N ALA A 238 -4.42 2.93 14.84
CA ALA A 238 -4.95 3.10 16.19
C ALA A 238 -5.99 2.01 16.46
N ASP A 239 -5.83 1.27 17.57
CA ASP A 239 -6.84 0.30 17.99
C ASP A 239 -8.12 1.03 18.38
N LEU A 240 -9.14 0.94 17.52
CA LEU A 240 -10.45 1.53 17.75
C LEU A 240 -11.32 0.63 18.65
N GLY A 241 -10.87 -0.57 19.02
CA GLY A 241 -11.62 -1.54 19.81
C GLY A 241 -12.86 -2.10 19.11
N ASP A 242 -12.95 -1.93 17.78
CA ASP A 242 -14.11 -2.25 16.94
C ASP A 242 -14.13 -3.69 16.41
N GLY A 243 -13.04 -4.44 16.61
CA GLY A 243 -12.89 -5.81 16.15
C GLY A 243 -12.68 -5.95 14.63
N ALA A 244 -12.48 -4.87 13.87
CA ALA A 244 -12.29 -4.93 12.43
C ALA A 244 -11.09 -5.79 12.00
N PRO A 245 -9.90 -5.74 12.64
CA PRO A 245 -8.81 -6.65 12.32
C PRO A 245 -9.20 -8.13 12.51
N GLN A 246 -9.92 -8.44 13.58
CA GLN A 246 -10.35 -9.81 13.88
C GLN A 246 -11.39 -10.30 12.85
N HIS A 247 -12.36 -9.47 12.48
CA HIS A 247 -13.35 -9.82 11.48
C HIS A 247 -12.74 -10.06 10.10
N LEU A 248 -11.81 -9.20 9.66
CA LEU A 248 -11.09 -9.39 8.40
C LEU A 248 -10.21 -10.65 8.44
N SER A 249 -9.53 -10.89 9.55
CA SER A 249 -8.71 -12.08 9.79
C SER A 249 -9.54 -13.36 9.69
N ASP A 250 -10.68 -13.42 10.40
CA ASP A 250 -11.57 -14.58 10.35
C ASP A 250 -12.14 -14.79 8.94
N TRP A 251 -12.46 -13.73 8.20
CA TRP A 251 -12.87 -13.88 6.80
C TRP A 251 -11.76 -14.47 5.92
N ILE A 252 -10.51 -14.04 6.06
CA ILE A 252 -9.37 -14.61 5.32
C ILE A 252 -9.20 -16.10 5.65
N VAL A 253 -9.37 -16.47 6.92
CA VAL A 253 -9.22 -17.85 7.40
C VAL A 253 -10.24 -18.79 6.76
N HIS A 254 -11.51 -18.37 6.65
CA HIS A 254 -12.61 -19.21 6.14
C HIS A 254 -12.87 -19.06 4.63
N ARG A 255 -11.97 -18.39 3.88
CA ARG A 255 -12.14 -18.10 2.45
C ARG A 255 -11.72 -19.24 1.54
#